data_AF-A0A928KUB4-F1
#
_entry.id   AF-A0A928KUB4-F1
#
_cell.length_a   1.000
_cell.length_b   1.000
_cell.length_c   1.000
_cell.angle_alpha   90.00
_cell.angle_beta   90.00
_cell.angle_gamma   90.00
#
_symmetry.space_group_name_H-M   'P 1'
#
loop_
_entity.id
_entity.type
_entity.pdbx_description
1 polymer ?
#
loop_
_entity_poly.entity_id
_entity_poly.type
_entity_poly.pdbx_seq_one_letter_code
_entity_poly.pdbx_strand_id
1 'polypeptide(L)'
;MGSQFAWFYDVFTLAIICICIYVCGKRGFLRSVLMMLGYIVAIVFSYFFSGWVSPEIYESAVKPVVIEYITEKTENIDPIEEIQNTLNSKYGVFGINFGKSRIRSLLSEDREETMANISDYISEKSMVDITSNGGDEIIGNMISDEINEKFRQFLPTEFGAININLDDNEVWADVIRAIKGEESSLAIFVEEYIVRGIVISIVRLVVFILAFCILAIAVKVLSKVLKIVDHIPLVNSANTILGGAIGLIQGAMSVYVISLAVRLLISIGGNDMIFFNISTIEQTYLFRLFYNIRIF
;
A
#
# COMPACT_ATOMS: atom_id res chain seq x y z
N MET A 1 4.01 -24.84 -2.22
CA MET A 1 3.01 -25.42 -3.15
C MET A 1 2.80 -24.57 -4.42
N GLY A 2 3.09 -23.26 -4.43
CA GLY A 2 2.89 -22.39 -5.61
C GLY A 2 3.80 -22.64 -6.84
N SER A 3 4.96 -23.27 -6.66
CA SER A 3 5.94 -23.53 -7.74
C SER A 3 5.40 -24.35 -8.91
N GLN A 4 4.40 -25.20 -8.68
CA GLN A 4 3.78 -26.01 -9.73
C GLN A 4 2.95 -25.18 -10.73
N PHE A 5 2.71 -23.90 -10.46
CA PHE A 5 1.92 -23.02 -11.32
C PHE A 5 2.75 -22.02 -12.14
N ALA A 6 4.09 -22.07 -12.07
CA ALA A 6 4.95 -21.16 -12.86
C ALA A 6 4.70 -21.29 -14.38
N TRP A 7 4.48 -22.50 -14.87
CA TRP A 7 4.19 -22.76 -16.29
C TRP A 7 2.92 -22.04 -16.78
N PHE A 8 1.94 -21.79 -15.91
CA PHE A 8 0.71 -21.09 -16.26
C PHE A 8 1.00 -19.65 -16.70
N TYR A 9 1.86 -18.93 -15.98
CA TYR A 9 2.26 -17.56 -16.32
C TYR A 9 2.98 -17.49 -17.67
N ASP A 10 3.85 -18.46 -17.96
CA ASP A 10 4.58 -18.50 -19.23
C ASP A 10 3.67 -18.86 -20.40
N VAL A 11 2.78 -19.85 -20.23
CA VAL A 11 1.78 -20.20 -21.25
C VAL A 11 0.83 -19.03 -21.51
N PHE A 12 0.38 -18.34 -20.47
CA PHE A 12 -0.47 -17.16 -20.58
C PHE A 12 0.24 -16.01 -21.29
N THR A 13 1.50 -15.74 -20.94
CA THR A 13 2.35 -14.73 -21.59
C THR A 13 2.53 -15.03 -23.07
N LEU A 14 2.88 -16.28 -23.40
CA LEU A 14 3.07 -16.72 -24.77
C LEU A 14 1.76 -16.64 -25.56
N ALA A 15 0.64 -17.03 -24.97
CA ALA A 15 -0.68 -16.92 -25.59
C ALA A 15 -1.02 -15.45 -25.93
N ILE A 16 -0.81 -14.51 -25.01
CA ILE A 16 -1.04 -13.08 -25.28
C ILE A 16 -0.16 -12.60 -26.44
N ILE A 17 1.14 -12.91 -26.41
CA ILE A 17 2.08 -12.50 -27.46
C ILE A 17 1.64 -13.10 -28.81
N CYS A 18 1.31 -14.38 -28.87
CA CYS A 18 0.84 -15.04 -30.09
C CYS A 18 -0.47 -14.45 -30.62
N ILE A 19 -1.44 -14.14 -29.74
CA ILE A 19 -2.69 -13.48 -30.12
C ILE A 19 -2.40 -12.09 -30.69
N CYS A 20 -1.52 -11.31 -30.07
CA CYS A 20 -1.14 -9.99 -30.57
C CYS A 20 -0.42 -10.07 -31.92
N ILE A 21 0.53 -10.99 -32.09
CA ILE A 21 1.21 -11.24 -33.37
C ILE A 21 0.19 -11.59 -34.46
N TYR A 22 -0.71 -12.53 -34.19
CA TYR A 22 -1.71 -12.97 -35.16
C TYR A 22 -2.70 -11.86 -35.55
N VAL A 23 -3.23 -11.14 -34.55
CA VAL A 23 -4.19 -10.06 -34.74
C VAL A 23 -3.55 -8.90 -35.50
N CYS A 24 -2.32 -8.50 -35.16
CA CYS A 24 -1.62 -7.41 -35.84
C CYS A 24 -1.14 -7.81 -37.24
N GLY A 25 -0.72 -9.07 -37.43
CA GLY A 25 -0.44 -9.63 -38.73
C GLY A 25 -1.65 -9.57 -39.67
N LYS A 26 -2.84 -9.97 -39.19
CA LYS A 26 -4.08 -9.88 -39.98
C LYS A 26 -4.57 -8.46 -40.23
N ARG A 27 -4.25 -7.51 -39.35
CA ARG A 27 -4.61 -6.09 -39.50
C ARG A 27 -3.70 -5.34 -40.48
N GLY A 28 -2.51 -5.87 -40.75
CA GLY A 28 -1.45 -5.20 -41.51
C GLY A 28 -0.61 -4.26 -40.66
N PHE A 29 0.54 -3.85 -41.20
CA PHE A 29 1.55 -3.04 -40.51
C PHE A 29 1.02 -1.68 -40.07
N LEU A 30 0.52 -0.86 -41.00
CA LEU A 30 0.16 0.53 -40.70
C LEU A 30 -0.92 0.64 -39.62
N ARG A 31 -1.95 -0.22 -39.69
CA ARG A 31 -3.02 -0.25 -38.69
C ARG A 31 -2.50 -0.66 -37.31
N SER A 32 -1.53 -1.57 -37.28
CA SER A 32 -0.91 -2.02 -36.04
C SER A 32 -0.03 -0.91 -35.43
N VAL A 33 0.74 -0.19 -36.24
CA VAL A 33 1.53 0.98 -35.79
C VAL A 33 0.63 2.07 -35.22
N LEU A 34 -0.45 2.42 -35.91
CA LEU A 34 -1.40 3.43 -35.43
C LEU A 34 -2.06 3.02 -34.10
N MET A 35 -2.44 1.76 -33.94
CA MET A 35 -2.97 1.26 -32.65
C MET A 35 -1.90 1.30 -31.55
N MET A 36 -0.67 0.91 -31.86
CA MET A 36 0.44 0.94 -30.90
C MET A 36 0.68 2.36 -30.40
N LEU A 37 0.76 3.34 -31.30
CA LEU A 37 0.90 4.76 -30.92
C LEU A 37 -0.28 5.22 -30.06
N GLY A 38 -1.51 4.87 -30.44
CA GLY A 38 -2.70 5.19 -29.65
C GLY A 38 -2.65 4.56 -28.25
N TYR A 39 -2.15 3.34 -28.11
CA TYR A 39 -1.97 2.69 -26.82
C TYR A 39 -0.85 3.31 -26.00
N ILE A 40 0.24 3.77 -26.61
CA ILE A 40 1.31 4.48 -25.89
C ILE A 40 0.75 5.77 -25.30
N VAL A 41 0.02 6.55 -26.10
CA VAL A 41 -0.66 7.77 -25.62
C VAL A 41 -1.66 7.43 -24.51
N ALA A 42 -2.43 6.36 -24.65
CA ALA A 42 -3.37 5.91 -23.62
C ALA A 42 -2.67 5.53 -22.31
N ILE A 43 -1.55 4.80 -22.35
CA ILE A 43 -0.78 4.46 -21.15
C ILE A 43 -0.27 5.72 -20.47
N VAL A 44 0.38 6.62 -21.21
CA VAL A 44 0.94 7.85 -20.65
C VAL A 44 -0.15 8.70 -20.01
N PHE A 45 -1.26 8.91 -20.72
CA PHE A 45 -2.39 9.67 -20.17
C PHE A 45 -2.96 8.99 -18.93
N SER A 46 -3.18 7.67 -18.97
CA SER A 46 -3.74 6.93 -17.83
C SER A 46 -2.83 7.01 -16.60
N TYR A 47 -1.52 7.02 -16.80
CA TYR A 47 -0.56 7.17 -15.71
C TYR A 47 -0.72 8.51 -15.00
N PHE A 48 -0.77 9.62 -15.75
CA PHE A 48 -1.00 10.95 -15.17
C PHE A 48 -2.40 11.08 -14.56
N PHE A 49 -3.42 10.62 -15.29
CA PHE A 49 -4.81 10.66 -14.85
C PHE A 49 -4.99 9.88 -13.54
N SER A 50 -4.36 8.71 -13.42
CA SER A 50 -4.43 7.92 -12.19
C SER A 50 -3.83 8.62 -10.98
N GLY A 51 -2.69 9.32 -11.14
CA GLY A 51 -2.06 10.04 -10.03
C GLY A 51 -2.88 11.23 -9.54
N TRP A 52 -3.67 11.84 -10.42
CA TRP A 52 -4.57 12.92 -10.05
C TRP A 52 -5.85 12.41 -9.39
N VAL A 53 -6.45 11.35 -9.92
CA VAL A 53 -7.76 10.88 -9.47
C VAL A 53 -7.67 9.96 -8.25
N SER A 54 -6.56 9.24 -8.05
CA SER A 54 -6.45 8.26 -6.96
C SER A 54 -6.53 8.84 -5.54
N PRO A 55 -5.94 10.01 -5.21
CA PRO A 55 -6.06 10.58 -3.87
C PRO A 55 -7.51 10.95 -3.54
N GLU A 56 -8.22 11.57 -4.49
CA GLU A 56 -9.63 11.96 -4.30
C GLU A 56 -10.56 10.75 -4.11
N ILE A 57 -10.36 9.68 -4.90
CA ILE A 57 -11.11 8.43 -4.72
C ILE A 57 -10.80 7.81 -3.35
N TYR A 58 -9.54 7.86 -2.93
CA TYR A 58 -9.14 7.33 -1.63
C TYR A 58 -9.85 8.06 -0.48
N GLU A 59 -9.76 9.39 -0.43
CA GLU A 59 -10.37 10.20 0.63
C GLU A 59 -11.88 10.03 0.72
N SER A 60 -12.55 10.02 -0.44
CA SER A 60 -14.02 10.03 -0.48
C SER A 60 -14.66 8.65 -0.33
N ALA A 61 -14.06 7.60 -0.92
CA ALA A 61 -14.71 6.30 -1.06
C ALA A 61 -14.02 5.17 -0.27
N VAL A 62 -12.72 5.28 0.00
CA VAL A 62 -11.95 4.16 0.58
C VAL A 62 -11.60 4.41 2.04
N LYS A 63 -11.15 5.61 2.40
CA LYS A 63 -10.79 5.99 3.76
C LYS A 63 -11.92 5.75 4.77
N PRO A 64 -13.19 6.10 4.52
CA PRO A 64 -14.28 5.81 5.47
C PRO A 64 -14.45 4.32 5.74
N VAL A 65 -14.35 3.49 4.69
CA VAL A 65 -14.48 2.01 4.80
C VAL A 65 -13.31 1.42 5.59
N VAL A 66 -12.10 1.92 5.36
CA VAL A 66 -10.90 1.50 6.11
C VAL A 66 -11.03 1.85 7.59
N ILE A 67 -11.44 3.08 7.90
CA ILE A 67 -11.62 3.53 9.29
C ILE A 67 -12.69 2.68 9.97
N GLU A 68 -13.85 2.48 9.36
CA GLU A 68 -14.93 1.66 9.91
C GLU A 68 -14.48 0.22 10.19
N TYR A 69 -13.76 -0.40 9.24
CA TYR A 69 -13.22 -1.75 9.41
C TYR A 69 -12.22 -1.85 10.58
N ILE A 70 -11.33 -0.87 10.74
CA ILE A 70 -10.35 -0.87 11.83
C ILE A 70 -11.06 -0.61 13.17
N THR A 71 -12.02 0.32 13.21
CA THR A 71 -12.81 0.59 14.41
C THR A 71 -13.56 -0.67 14.87
N GLU A 72 -14.26 -1.38 13.97
CA GLU A 72 -14.96 -2.63 14.28
C GLU A 72 -14.01 -3.70 14.87
N LYS A 73 -12.78 -3.79 14.36
CA LYS A 73 -11.79 -4.76 14.85
C LYS A 73 -11.14 -4.37 16.17
N THR A 74 -11.27 -3.12 16.60
CA THR A 74 -10.53 -2.56 17.73
C THR A 74 -11.44 -2.14 18.90
N GLU A 75 -12.76 -2.22 18.72
CA GLU A 75 -13.80 -1.84 19.69
C GLU A 75 -13.67 -2.50 21.08
N ASN A 76 -12.99 -3.66 21.18
CA ASN A 76 -12.84 -4.40 22.43
C ASN A 76 -11.51 -4.15 23.18
N ILE A 77 -10.67 -3.22 22.71
CA ILE A 77 -9.37 -2.95 23.31
C ILE A 77 -9.43 -1.59 24.01
N ASP A 78 -9.30 -1.55 25.34
CA ASP A 78 -9.10 -0.31 26.12
C ASP A 78 -7.58 -0.08 26.31
N PRO A 79 -6.95 0.83 25.53
CA PRO A 79 -5.50 1.05 25.60
C PRO A 79 -5.03 1.52 26.98
N ILE A 80 -5.88 2.30 27.67
CA ILE A 80 -5.57 2.84 28.99
C ILE A 80 -5.55 1.72 30.04
N GLU A 81 -6.44 0.75 29.94
CA GLU A 81 -6.46 -0.39 30.87
C GLU A 81 -5.21 -1.25 30.76
N GLU A 82 -4.76 -1.52 29.54
CA GLU A 82 -3.60 -2.36 29.31
C GLU A 82 -2.30 -1.63 29.69
N ILE A 83 -2.18 -0.33 29.39
CA ILE A 83 -1.08 0.52 29.88
C ILE A 83 -1.10 0.54 31.42
N GLN A 84 -2.27 0.71 32.03
CA GLN A 84 -2.41 0.67 33.49
C GLN A 84 -1.90 -0.64 34.08
N ASN A 85 -2.36 -1.78 33.56
CA ASN A 85 -1.99 -3.10 34.08
C ASN A 85 -0.48 -3.30 34.04
N THR A 86 0.16 -2.83 32.98
CA THR A 86 1.59 -2.95 32.75
C THR A 86 2.39 -2.06 33.70
N LEU A 87 2.02 -0.78 33.79
CA LEU A 87 2.65 0.15 34.72
C LEU A 87 2.48 -0.31 36.17
N ASN A 88 1.30 -0.78 36.56
CA ASN A 88 1.06 -1.27 37.92
C ASN A 88 1.77 -2.59 38.21
N SER A 89 1.92 -3.49 37.24
CA SER A 89 2.69 -4.72 37.41
C SER A 89 4.18 -4.43 37.65
N LYS A 90 4.74 -3.44 36.95
CA LYS A 90 6.18 -3.14 36.98
C LYS A 90 6.54 -2.18 38.10
N TYR A 91 5.71 -1.16 38.33
CA TYR A 91 5.96 -0.08 39.28
C TYR A 91 5.14 -0.18 40.57
N GLY A 92 4.10 -1.00 40.61
CA GLY A 92 3.30 -1.23 41.83
C GLY A 92 4.10 -1.88 42.96
N VAL A 93 5.18 -2.60 42.64
CA VAL A 93 6.14 -3.13 43.62
C VAL A 93 6.84 -2.01 44.39
N PHE A 94 6.99 -0.83 43.78
CA PHE A 94 7.54 0.38 44.41
C PHE A 94 6.47 1.24 45.09
N GLY A 95 5.23 0.75 45.23
CA GLY A 95 4.12 1.47 45.87
C GLY A 95 3.44 2.50 44.97
N ILE A 96 3.77 2.53 43.68
CA ILE A 96 3.21 3.48 42.70
C ILE A 96 2.03 2.80 41.99
N ASN A 97 0.82 3.32 42.22
CA ASN A 97 -0.40 2.82 41.60
C ASN A 97 -1.01 3.88 40.68
N PHE A 98 -1.01 3.59 39.38
CA PHE A 98 -1.61 4.40 38.34
C PHE A 98 -3.09 4.00 38.19
N GLY A 99 -4.00 4.95 38.43
CA GLY A 99 -5.42 4.78 38.08
C GLY A 99 -5.70 5.28 36.65
N LYS A 100 -6.71 4.72 35.97
CA LYS A 100 -7.12 5.10 34.60
C LYS A 100 -7.24 6.61 34.39
N SER A 101 -7.93 7.30 35.29
CA SER A 101 -8.11 8.77 35.25
C SER A 101 -6.80 9.53 35.42
N ARG A 102 -5.87 8.99 36.22
CA ARG A 102 -4.56 9.59 36.43
C ARG A 102 -3.70 9.43 35.18
N ILE A 103 -3.64 8.24 34.60
CA ILE A 103 -2.91 7.99 33.34
C ILE A 103 -3.38 8.98 32.26
N ARG A 104 -4.70 9.12 32.07
CA ARG A 104 -5.25 10.07 31.10
C ARG A 104 -4.80 11.52 31.34
N SER A 105 -4.60 11.93 32.60
CA SER A 105 -4.12 13.28 32.95
C SER A 105 -2.60 13.46 32.83
N LEU A 106 -1.83 12.36 32.86
CA LEU A 106 -0.38 12.40 32.75
C LEU A 106 0.07 12.45 31.29
N LEU A 107 -0.67 11.76 30.42
CA LEU A 107 -0.44 11.80 28.98
C LEU A 107 -0.84 13.18 28.43
N SER A 108 -0.01 13.80 27.60
CA SER A 108 -0.33 14.97 26.79
C SER A 108 0.17 14.79 25.36
N GLU A 109 -0.35 15.58 24.41
CA GLU A 109 0.11 15.50 23.01
C GLU A 109 1.55 16.00 22.85
N ASP A 110 2.04 16.77 23.82
CA ASP A 110 3.44 17.15 23.94
C ASP A 110 4.21 16.05 24.70
N ARG A 111 5.25 15.52 24.04
CA ARG A 111 6.07 14.45 24.61
C ARG A 111 6.81 14.91 25.86
N GLU A 112 7.44 16.08 25.84
CA GLU A 112 8.23 16.59 26.96
C GLU A 112 7.33 16.83 28.18
N GLU A 113 6.15 17.40 27.95
CA GLU A 113 5.15 17.59 29.01
C GLU A 113 4.67 16.26 29.59
N THR A 114 4.45 15.23 28.76
CA THR A 114 4.11 13.89 29.24
C THR A 114 5.21 13.32 30.13
N MET A 115 6.47 13.46 29.72
CA MET A 115 7.62 12.97 30.50
C MET A 115 7.73 13.72 31.84
N ALA A 116 7.56 15.04 31.82
CA ALA A 116 7.57 15.88 33.03
C ALA A 116 6.45 15.48 34.00
N ASN A 117 5.21 15.37 33.51
CA ASN A 117 4.05 14.97 34.31
C ASN A 117 4.25 13.61 34.99
N ILE A 118 4.81 12.65 34.25
CA ILE A 118 5.09 11.30 34.73
C ILE A 118 6.20 11.32 35.79
N SER A 119 7.31 12.03 35.53
CA SER A 119 8.42 12.18 36.47
C SER A 119 7.99 12.84 37.78
N ASP A 120 7.19 13.91 37.69
CA ASP A 120 6.65 14.62 38.85
C ASP A 120 5.76 13.70 39.69
N TYR A 121 4.89 12.92 39.04
CA TYR A 121 4.00 11.99 39.74
C TYR A 121 4.76 10.87 40.46
N ILE A 122 5.81 10.34 39.83
CA ILE A 122 6.63 9.29 40.43
C ILE A 122 7.46 9.87 41.57
N SER A 123 8.01 11.07 41.43
CA SER A 123 8.75 11.77 42.51
C SER A 123 7.86 12.03 43.72
N GLU A 124 6.62 12.49 43.48
CA GLU A 124 5.62 12.73 44.53
C GLU A 124 5.26 11.43 45.29
N LYS A 125 5.07 10.32 44.57
CA LYS A 125 4.62 9.05 45.15
C LYS A 125 5.71 8.19 45.75
N SER A 126 6.91 8.22 45.18
CA SER A 126 8.05 7.42 45.65
C SER A 126 8.81 8.06 46.81
N MET A 127 8.57 9.35 47.09
CA MET A 127 9.32 10.15 48.06
C MET A 127 10.83 10.23 47.74
N VAL A 128 11.21 9.95 46.49
CA VAL A 128 12.57 10.06 45.95
C VAL A 128 12.61 11.26 45.02
N ASP A 129 13.59 12.14 45.18
CA ASP A 129 13.81 13.23 44.22
C ASP A 129 14.53 12.69 42.99
N ILE A 130 13.75 12.42 41.95
CA ILE A 130 14.22 11.80 40.70
C ILE A 130 14.65 12.85 39.67
N THR A 131 14.34 14.13 39.93
CA THR A 131 14.74 15.26 39.07
C THR A 131 16.23 15.58 39.19
N SER A 132 16.89 15.06 40.23
CA SER A 132 18.34 15.14 40.40
C SER A 132 19.09 14.14 39.49
N ASN A 133 20.13 14.61 38.79
CA ASN A 133 21.04 13.81 37.95
C ASN A 133 20.45 13.16 36.68
N GLY A 134 19.37 13.70 36.11
CA GLY A 134 18.78 13.19 34.84
C GLY A 134 17.88 11.96 35.01
N GLY A 135 17.42 11.68 36.23
CA GLY A 135 16.51 10.57 36.50
C GLY A 135 15.11 10.78 35.92
N ASP A 136 14.70 12.04 35.73
CA ASP A 136 13.51 12.47 35.01
C ASP A 136 13.52 12.03 33.54
N GLU A 137 14.64 12.22 32.85
CA GLU A 137 14.82 11.79 31.46
C GLU A 137 14.82 10.25 31.34
N ILE A 138 15.48 9.55 32.28
CA ILE A 138 15.53 8.09 32.31
C ILE A 138 14.14 7.49 32.56
N ILE A 139 13.38 8.04 33.51
CA ILE A 139 12.02 7.57 33.83
C ILE A 139 11.04 7.90 32.71
N GLY A 140 11.14 9.11 32.15
CA GLY A 140 10.36 9.49 30.98
C GLY A 140 10.55 8.48 29.85
N ASN A 141 11.79 8.25 29.43
CA ASN A 141 12.10 7.33 28.34
C ASN A 141 11.61 5.90 28.61
N MET A 142 11.79 5.36 29.83
CA MET A 142 11.28 4.03 30.17
C MET A 142 9.76 3.90 30.04
N ILE A 143 9.01 4.94 30.39
CA ILE A 143 7.55 4.90 30.33
C ILE A 143 7.05 5.19 28.92
N SER A 144 7.73 6.07 28.18
CA SER A 144 7.54 6.24 26.74
C SER A 144 7.75 4.93 25.99
N ASP A 145 8.80 4.17 26.32
CA ASP A 145 9.08 2.86 25.73
C ASP A 145 7.97 1.85 26.03
N GLU A 146 7.46 1.83 27.27
CA GLU A 146 6.37 0.94 27.67
C GLU A 146 5.05 1.28 26.95
N ILE A 147 4.73 2.58 26.82
CA ILE A 147 3.59 3.07 26.06
C ILE A 147 3.75 2.66 24.59
N ASN A 148 4.93 2.85 24.02
CA ASN A 148 5.24 2.49 22.63
C ASN A 148 5.14 0.97 22.39
N GLU A 149 5.64 0.15 23.30
CA GLU A 149 5.56 -1.31 23.23
C GLU A 149 4.10 -1.77 23.26
N LYS A 150 3.31 -1.23 24.19
CA LYS A 150 1.89 -1.58 24.31
C LYS A 150 1.06 -1.06 23.15
N PHE A 151 1.36 0.14 22.68
CA PHE A 151 0.73 0.67 21.49
C PHE A 151 0.94 -0.22 20.26
N ARG A 152 2.17 -0.74 20.07
CA ARG A 152 2.46 -1.72 19.00
C ARG A 152 1.68 -3.02 19.15
N GLN A 153 1.38 -3.46 20.38
CA GLN A 153 0.54 -4.65 20.63
C GLN A 153 -0.94 -4.43 20.28
N PHE A 154 -1.43 -3.17 20.26
CA PHE A 154 -2.78 -2.86 19.79
C PHE A 154 -2.92 -2.84 18.28
N LEU A 155 -1.80 -2.64 17.55
CA LEU A 155 -1.83 -2.71 16.09
C LEU A 155 -2.11 -4.16 15.66
N PRO A 156 -2.99 -4.38 14.67
CA PRO A 156 -3.18 -5.71 14.09
C PRO A 156 -1.84 -6.32 13.68
N THR A 157 -1.66 -7.62 13.88
CA THR A 157 -0.37 -8.31 13.69
C THR A 157 0.17 -8.14 12.26
N GLU A 158 -0.73 -7.96 11.29
CA GLU A 158 -0.44 -7.65 9.89
C GLU A 158 0.30 -6.32 9.70
N PHE A 159 0.17 -5.39 10.65
CA PHE A 159 0.71 -4.04 10.62
C PHE A 159 1.84 -3.80 11.64
N GLY A 160 2.01 -4.67 12.63
CA GLY A 160 2.98 -4.53 13.73
C GLY A 160 4.46 -4.54 13.31
N ALA A 161 4.78 -4.99 12.08
CA ALA A 161 6.15 -5.01 11.55
C ALA A 161 6.61 -3.67 10.94
N ILE A 162 5.74 -2.65 10.89
CA ILE A 162 6.08 -1.36 10.30
C ILE A 162 6.92 -0.54 11.28
N ASN A 163 8.06 -0.04 10.77
CA ASN A 163 8.98 0.79 11.53
C ASN A 163 8.45 2.23 11.65
N ILE A 164 7.41 2.42 12.45
CA ILE A 164 6.90 3.73 12.83
C ILE A 164 7.87 4.32 13.86
N ASN A 165 8.39 5.51 13.59
CA ASN A 165 9.19 6.26 14.54
C ASN A 165 8.27 6.91 15.58
N LEU A 166 7.96 6.18 16.65
CA LEU A 166 7.10 6.65 17.74
C LEU A 166 7.76 7.71 18.62
N ASP A 167 9.06 7.96 18.42
CA ASP A 167 9.79 9.03 19.08
C ASP A 167 9.57 10.41 18.42
N ASP A 168 8.96 10.45 17.24
CA ASP A 168 8.62 11.69 16.55
C ASP A 168 7.45 12.41 17.27
N ASN A 169 7.59 13.71 17.53
CA ASN A 169 6.60 14.48 18.28
C ASN A 169 5.23 14.55 17.58
N GLU A 170 5.18 14.56 16.24
CA GLU A 170 3.90 14.56 15.51
C GLU A 170 3.20 13.21 15.69
N VAL A 171 3.97 12.12 15.54
CA VAL A 171 3.46 10.75 15.72
C VAL A 171 3.02 10.51 17.16
N TRP A 172 3.77 11.02 18.14
CA TRP A 172 3.43 10.93 19.56
C TRP A 172 2.07 11.55 19.87
N ALA A 173 1.78 12.73 19.33
CA ALA A 173 0.49 13.39 19.52
C ALA A 173 -0.66 12.52 19.01
N ASP A 174 -0.51 11.86 17.86
CA ASP A 174 -1.53 10.93 17.33
C ASP A 174 -1.64 9.64 18.14
N VAL A 175 -0.53 9.08 18.65
CA VAL A 175 -0.51 7.93 19.56
C VAL A 175 -1.27 8.25 20.85
N ILE A 176 -1.02 9.41 21.45
CA ILE A 176 -1.70 9.83 22.68
C ILE A 176 -3.19 10.09 22.44
N ARG A 177 -3.57 10.66 21.30
CA ARG A 177 -4.98 10.79 20.91
C ARG A 177 -5.66 9.43 20.74
N ALA A 178 -5.00 8.48 20.08
CA ALA A 178 -5.48 7.11 19.95
C ALA A 178 -5.64 6.40 21.30
N ILE A 179 -4.71 6.61 22.23
CA ILE A 179 -4.77 6.03 23.58
C ILE A 179 -5.86 6.68 24.45
N LYS A 180 -6.05 8.00 24.35
CA LYS A 180 -6.94 8.74 25.26
C LYS A 180 -8.44 8.49 25.04
N GLY A 181 -8.84 7.87 23.93
CA GLY A 181 -10.17 7.29 23.80
C GLY A 181 -11.16 8.07 22.96
N GLU A 182 -10.77 8.44 21.73
CA GLU A 182 -11.74 8.46 20.64
C GLU A 182 -11.60 7.11 19.91
N GLU A 183 -12.65 6.29 19.89
CA GLU A 183 -12.66 4.97 19.21
C GLU A 183 -12.17 5.06 17.75
N SER A 184 -12.39 6.21 17.12
CA SER A 184 -11.91 6.51 15.78
C SER A 184 -10.44 6.91 15.71
N SER A 185 -9.81 7.41 16.78
CA SER A 185 -8.43 7.92 16.72
C SER A 185 -7.39 6.84 16.48
N LEU A 186 -7.59 5.63 17.03
CA LEU A 186 -6.72 4.50 16.72
C LEU A 186 -6.88 4.06 15.25
N ALA A 187 -8.11 4.07 14.74
CA ALA A 187 -8.38 3.80 13.32
C ALA A 187 -7.76 4.86 12.40
N ILE A 188 -7.82 6.14 12.77
CA ILE A 188 -7.20 7.25 12.04
C ILE A 188 -5.68 7.12 12.05
N PHE A 189 -5.07 6.77 13.19
CA PHE A 189 -3.63 6.55 13.27
C PHE A 189 -3.18 5.43 12.32
N VAL A 190 -3.85 4.27 12.39
CA VAL A 190 -3.54 3.12 11.53
C VAL A 190 -3.78 3.49 10.07
N GLU A 191 -4.85 4.23 9.77
CA GLU A 191 -5.13 4.70 8.43
C GLU A 191 -3.99 5.58 7.89
N GLU A 192 -3.58 6.61 8.61
CA GLU A 192 -2.63 7.62 8.14
C GLU A 192 -1.21 7.07 7.98
N TYR A 193 -0.71 6.33 8.99
CA TYR A 193 0.69 5.92 9.04
C TYR A 193 0.98 4.56 8.40
N ILE A 194 -0.04 3.73 8.22
CA ILE A 194 0.13 2.34 7.77
C ILE A 194 -0.63 2.09 6.47
N VAL A 195 -1.93 2.36 6.47
CA VAL A 195 -2.83 1.89 5.40
C VAL A 195 -2.81 2.82 4.19
N ARG A 196 -2.80 4.13 4.41
CA ARG A 196 -2.94 5.17 3.37
C ARG A 196 -1.97 4.97 2.21
N GLY A 197 -0.66 4.89 2.49
CA GLY A 197 0.35 4.76 1.44
C GLY A 197 0.16 3.51 0.58
N ILE A 198 -0.19 2.39 1.23
CA ILE A 198 -0.45 1.11 0.58
C ILE A 198 -1.71 1.23 -0.28
N VAL A 199 -2.82 1.66 0.31
CA VAL A 199 -4.13 1.66 -0.35
C VAL A 199 -4.21 2.71 -1.46
N ILE A 200 -3.62 3.90 -1.30
CA ILE A 200 -3.51 4.87 -2.40
C ILE A 200 -2.78 4.26 -3.60
N SER A 201 -1.72 3.48 -3.37
CA SER A 201 -1.00 2.80 -4.45
C SER A 201 -1.88 1.79 -5.18
N ILE A 202 -2.75 1.08 -4.44
CA ILE A 202 -3.73 0.14 -5.02
C ILE A 202 -4.79 0.90 -5.82
N VAL A 203 -5.40 1.93 -5.23
CA VAL A 203 -6.42 2.76 -5.89
C VAL A 203 -5.86 3.34 -7.18
N ARG A 204 -4.63 3.85 -7.15
CA ARG A 204 -3.94 4.38 -8.33
C ARG A 204 -3.79 3.34 -9.43
N LEU A 205 -3.42 2.11 -9.12
CA LEU A 205 -3.36 1.04 -10.12
C LEU A 205 -4.74 0.73 -10.69
N VAL A 206 -5.76 0.58 -9.84
CA VAL A 206 -7.12 0.26 -10.30
C VAL A 206 -7.62 1.35 -11.25
N VAL A 207 -7.45 2.62 -10.87
CA VAL A 207 -7.79 3.78 -11.72
C VAL A 207 -6.98 3.77 -13.01
N PHE A 208 -5.68 3.49 -12.94
CA PHE A 208 -4.83 3.37 -14.13
C PHE A 208 -5.33 2.29 -15.09
N ILE A 209 -5.62 1.09 -14.60
CA ILE A 209 -6.11 -0.03 -15.42
C ILE A 209 -7.46 0.33 -16.05
N LEU A 210 -8.39 0.87 -15.27
CA LEU A 210 -9.71 1.25 -15.76
C LEU A 210 -9.61 2.36 -16.82
N ALA A 211 -8.85 3.42 -16.56
CA ALA A 211 -8.62 4.51 -17.51
C ALA A 211 -7.94 4.00 -18.79
N PHE A 212 -6.92 3.15 -18.66
CA PHE A 212 -6.24 2.54 -19.80
C PHE A 212 -7.17 1.66 -20.61
N CYS A 213 -7.98 0.81 -19.98
CA CYS A 213 -8.96 -0.04 -20.67
C CYS A 213 -9.98 0.80 -21.45
N ILE A 214 -10.52 1.86 -20.82
CA ILE A 214 -11.47 2.78 -21.46
C ILE A 214 -10.82 3.45 -22.69
N LEU A 215 -9.61 3.99 -22.53
CA LEU A 215 -8.88 4.64 -23.63
C LEU A 215 -8.45 3.66 -24.71
N ALA A 216 -8.05 2.44 -24.36
CA ALA A 216 -7.70 1.40 -25.32
C ALA A 216 -8.92 0.96 -26.14
N ILE A 217 -10.10 0.89 -25.53
CA ILE A 217 -11.37 0.68 -26.23
C ILE A 217 -11.67 1.86 -27.15
N ALA A 218 -11.53 3.10 -26.66
CA ALA A 218 -11.73 4.32 -27.45
C ALA A 218 -10.80 4.36 -28.68
N VAL A 219 -9.50 4.10 -28.52
CA VAL A 219 -8.51 3.99 -29.61
C VAL A 219 -8.95 2.93 -30.63
N LYS A 220 -9.43 1.76 -30.16
CA LYS A 220 -9.96 0.70 -31.05
C LYS A 220 -11.17 1.17 -31.84
N VAL A 221 -12.14 1.81 -31.20
CA VAL A 221 -13.36 2.30 -31.85
C VAL A 221 -13.01 3.41 -32.84
N LEU A 222 -12.19 4.38 -32.42
CA LEU A 222 -11.75 5.50 -33.25
C LEU A 222 -11.02 5.03 -34.51
N SER A 223 -10.14 4.01 -34.36
CA SER A 223 -9.43 3.42 -35.50
C SER A 223 -10.35 2.73 -36.52
N LYS A 224 -11.55 2.29 -36.12
CA LYS A 224 -12.55 1.71 -37.02
C LYS A 224 -13.39 2.79 -37.69
N VAL A 225 -13.81 3.80 -36.93
CA VAL A 225 -14.72 4.86 -37.41
C VAL A 225 -14.00 5.79 -38.38
N LEU A 226 -12.77 6.20 -38.07
CA LEU A 226 -12.06 7.19 -38.89
C LEU A 226 -11.51 6.63 -40.20
N LYS A 227 -11.67 5.33 -40.48
CA LYS A 227 -11.17 4.66 -41.70
C LYS A 227 -9.72 5.05 -42.08
N ILE A 228 -8.89 5.43 -41.11
CA ILE A 228 -7.56 6.04 -41.31
C ILE A 228 -6.66 5.17 -42.21
N VAL A 229 -6.94 3.87 -42.25
CA VAL A 229 -6.09 2.86 -42.89
C VAL A 229 -6.72 2.27 -44.17
N ASP A 230 -7.91 2.73 -44.58
CA ASP A 230 -8.66 2.13 -45.70
C ASP A 230 -8.11 2.53 -47.10
N HIS A 231 -7.04 3.31 -47.19
CA HIS A 231 -6.53 3.86 -48.46
C HIS A 231 -5.13 3.40 -48.87
N ILE A 232 -4.50 2.46 -48.17
CA ILE A 232 -3.18 1.98 -48.59
C ILE A 232 -3.24 0.56 -49.15
N PRO A 233 -3.12 0.39 -50.48
CA PRO A 233 -3.09 -0.92 -51.13
C PRO A 233 -1.73 -1.57 -50.90
N LEU A 234 -1.50 -2.13 -49.71
CA LEU A 234 -0.32 -2.94 -49.40
C LEU A 234 -0.70 -4.42 -49.48
N VAL A 235 -0.87 -4.90 -50.71
CA VAL A 235 -0.94 -6.33 -51.02
C VAL A 235 0.48 -6.87 -51.01
N ASN A 236 0.97 -7.35 -49.86
CA ASN A 236 2.16 -8.20 -49.85
C ASN A 236 2.34 -8.94 -48.53
N SER A 237 2.95 -10.13 -48.57
CA SER A 237 3.35 -10.92 -47.40
C SER A 237 4.19 -10.11 -46.40
N ALA A 238 4.96 -9.13 -46.90
CA ALA A 238 5.72 -8.19 -46.07
C ALA A 238 4.84 -7.38 -45.09
N ASN A 239 3.63 -6.97 -45.49
CA ASN A 239 2.71 -6.21 -44.63
C ASN A 239 2.22 -7.04 -43.43
N THR A 240 1.99 -8.34 -43.65
CA THR A 240 1.60 -9.29 -42.61
C THR A 240 2.76 -9.57 -41.66
N ILE A 241 3.98 -9.73 -42.18
CA ILE A 241 5.18 -9.98 -41.36
C ILE A 241 5.49 -8.76 -40.48
N LEU A 242 5.50 -7.56 -41.06
CA LEU A 242 5.74 -6.33 -40.32
C LEU A 242 4.60 -6.04 -39.31
N GLY A 243 3.35 -6.33 -39.67
CA GLY A 243 2.22 -6.32 -38.73
C GLY A 243 2.42 -7.30 -37.57
N GLY A 244 2.92 -8.50 -37.85
CA GLY A 244 3.28 -9.49 -36.82
C GLY A 244 4.40 -8.99 -35.88
N ALA A 245 5.44 -8.34 -36.41
CA ALA A 245 6.51 -7.75 -35.62
C ALA A 245 6.00 -6.64 -34.69
N ILE A 246 5.12 -5.76 -35.18
CA ILE A 246 4.43 -4.78 -34.33
C ILE A 246 3.55 -5.47 -33.29
N GLY A 247 2.90 -6.58 -33.66
CA GLY A 247 2.13 -7.41 -32.73
C GLY A 247 2.97 -7.98 -31.60
N LEU A 248 4.23 -8.34 -31.85
CA LEU A 248 5.15 -8.78 -30.80
C LEU A 248 5.43 -7.65 -29.79
N ILE A 249 5.71 -6.44 -30.26
CA ILE A 249 5.94 -5.25 -29.40
C ILE A 249 4.66 -4.92 -28.62
N GLN A 250 3.51 -4.94 -29.27
CA GLN A 250 2.22 -4.66 -28.63
C GLN A 250 1.85 -5.75 -27.60
N GLY A 251 2.19 -7.01 -27.88
CA GLY A 251 2.04 -8.12 -26.95
C GLY A 251 2.92 -7.94 -25.72
N ALA A 252 4.21 -7.61 -25.92
CA ALA A 252 5.14 -7.29 -24.85
C ALA A 252 4.64 -6.14 -23.96
N MET A 253 4.14 -5.06 -24.56
CA MET A 253 3.52 -3.93 -23.85
C MET A 253 2.30 -4.36 -23.03
N SER A 254 1.45 -5.23 -23.58
CA SER A 254 0.25 -5.74 -22.88
C SER A 254 0.63 -6.62 -21.69
N VAL A 255 1.60 -7.51 -21.87
CA VAL A 255 2.13 -8.35 -20.78
C VAL A 255 2.77 -7.49 -19.69
N TYR A 256 3.46 -6.41 -20.05
CA TYR A 256 4.02 -5.48 -19.07
C TYR A 256 2.93 -4.83 -18.20
N VAL A 257 1.84 -4.33 -18.79
CA VAL A 257 0.70 -3.78 -18.04
C VAL A 257 0.10 -4.83 -17.09
N ILE A 258 -0.02 -6.08 -17.55
CA ILE A 258 -0.48 -7.19 -16.70
C ILE A 258 0.51 -7.48 -15.58
N SER A 259 1.81 -7.43 -15.85
CA SER A 259 2.83 -7.65 -14.82
C SER A 259 2.80 -6.59 -13.72
N LEU A 260 2.45 -5.32 -14.04
CA LEU A 260 2.23 -4.28 -13.03
C LEU A 260 1.06 -4.63 -12.10
N ALA A 261 -0.04 -5.15 -12.66
CA ALA A 261 -1.18 -5.61 -11.87
C ALA A 261 -0.81 -6.78 -10.95
N VAL A 262 -0.09 -7.78 -11.48
CA VAL A 262 0.37 -8.94 -10.71
C VAL A 262 1.35 -8.53 -9.60
N ARG A 263 2.27 -7.60 -9.87
CA ARG A 263 3.25 -7.09 -8.90
C ARG A 263 2.60 -6.43 -7.69
N LEU A 264 1.51 -5.70 -7.90
CA LEU A 264 0.72 -5.15 -6.80
C LEU A 264 -0.10 -6.21 -6.07
N LEU A 265 -0.73 -7.16 -6.77
CA LEU A 265 -1.45 -8.26 -6.12
C LEU A 265 -0.56 -9.06 -5.16
N ILE A 266 0.70 -9.28 -5.53
CA ILE A 266 1.71 -9.91 -4.66
C ILE A 266 2.10 -9.00 -3.49
N SER A 267 2.27 -7.70 -3.75
CA SER A 267 2.60 -6.74 -2.69
C SER A 267 1.51 -6.62 -1.63
N ILE A 268 0.24 -6.83 -2.01
CA ILE A 268 -0.93 -6.73 -1.12
C ILE A 268 -1.21 -8.06 -0.43
N GLY A 269 -1.20 -9.16 -1.19
CA GLY A 269 -1.63 -10.48 -0.71
C GLY A 269 -0.65 -11.17 0.24
N GLY A 270 0.49 -10.54 0.51
CA GLY A 270 1.64 -11.20 1.11
C GLY A 270 2.16 -12.32 0.23
N ASN A 271 3.31 -12.88 0.59
CA ASN A 271 3.88 -13.99 -0.18
C ASN A 271 3.16 -15.33 0.11
N ASP A 272 1.96 -15.33 0.68
CA ASP A 272 1.26 -16.55 1.10
C ASP A 272 0.20 -17.03 0.10
N MET A 273 -0.16 -16.20 -0.89
CA MET A 273 -1.08 -16.60 -1.96
C MET A 273 -0.46 -17.67 -2.88
N ILE A 274 -1.18 -18.77 -3.09
CA ILE A 274 -0.72 -19.95 -3.86
C ILE A 274 -0.33 -19.58 -5.31
N PHE A 275 -1.09 -18.67 -5.94
CA PHE A 275 -0.84 -18.22 -7.32
C PHE A 275 0.01 -16.96 -7.39
N PHE A 276 -0.22 -16.00 -6.49
CA PHE A 276 0.43 -14.69 -6.50
C PHE A 276 1.54 -14.64 -5.45
N ASN A 277 2.69 -15.22 -5.78
CA ASN A 277 3.88 -15.25 -4.91
C ASN A 277 5.15 -15.00 -5.73
N ILE A 278 6.11 -14.29 -5.15
CA ILE A 278 7.41 -13.95 -5.76
C ILE A 278 8.16 -15.21 -6.21
N SER A 279 8.19 -16.25 -5.38
CA SER A 279 8.84 -17.54 -5.67
C SER A 279 8.25 -18.25 -6.88
N THR A 280 6.94 -18.10 -7.14
CA THR A 280 6.29 -18.62 -8.34
C THR A 280 6.71 -17.82 -9.57
N ILE A 281 6.78 -16.49 -9.48
CA ILE A 281 7.21 -15.62 -10.58
C ILE A 281 8.68 -15.84 -10.93
N GLU A 282 9.54 -15.98 -9.94
CA GLU A 282 10.98 -16.17 -10.16
C GLU A 282 11.30 -17.46 -10.92
N GLN A 283 10.41 -18.45 -10.86
CA GLN A 283 10.54 -19.70 -11.63
C GLN A 283 10.03 -19.60 -13.06
N THR A 284 9.34 -18.52 -13.43
CA THR A 284 8.88 -18.29 -14.81
C THR A 284 10.04 -17.86 -15.71
N TYR A 285 9.98 -18.23 -16.98
CA TYR A 285 11.00 -17.88 -17.96
C TYR A 285 10.66 -16.59 -18.71
N LEU A 286 9.44 -16.48 -19.24
CA LEU A 286 8.99 -15.34 -20.04
C LEU A 286 8.38 -14.26 -19.16
N PHE A 287 7.49 -14.63 -18.24
CA PHE A 287 6.76 -13.65 -17.44
C PHE A 287 7.69 -12.85 -16.52
N ARG A 288 8.71 -13.50 -15.94
CA ARG A 288 9.74 -12.86 -15.10
C ARG A 288 10.47 -11.73 -15.81
N LEU A 289 10.68 -11.83 -17.13
CA LEU A 289 11.34 -10.77 -17.90
C LEU A 289 10.54 -9.47 -17.80
N PHE A 290 9.22 -9.54 -17.99
CA PHE A 290 8.34 -8.38 -17.87
C PHE A 290 8.19 -7.93 -16.43
N TYR A 291 8.03 -8.89 -15.51
CA TYR A 291 7.90 -8.59 -14.10
C TYR A 291 9.11 -7.84 -13.55
N ASN A 292 10.34 -8.17 -13.97
CA ASN A 292 11.57 -7.56 -13.45
C ASN A 292 11.91 -6.22 -14.10
N ILE A 293 11.19 -5.78 -15.13
CA ILE A 293 11.35 -4.45 -15.71
C ILE A 293 10.94 -3.43 -14.64
N ARG A 294 11.93 -2.83 -13.99
CA ARG A 294 11.76 -1.66 -13.11
C ARG A 294 11.92 -0.43 -13.98
N ILE A 295 10.81 0.04 -14.57
CA ILE A 295 10.82 1.37 -15.21
C ILE A 295 10.70 2.49 -14.18
N PHE A 296 10.38 2.16 -12.92
CA PHE A 296 10.58 2.97 -11.72
C PHE A 296 10.84 2.02 -10.53
#